data_AF-A0A347WJP6-F1
#
_entry.id   AF-A0A347WJP6-F1
#
_cell.length_a   1.000
_cell.length_b   1.000
_cell.length_c   1.000
_cell.angle_alpha   90.00
_cell.angle_beta   90.00
_cell.angle_gamma   90.00
#
_symmetry.space_group_name_H-M   'P 1'
#
loop_
_entity.id
_entity.type
_entity.pdbx_description
1 polymer ?
#
loop_
_entity_poly.entity_id
_entity_poly.type
_entity_poly.pdbx_seq_one_letter_code
_entity_poly.pdbx_strand_id
1 'polypeptide(L)'
;MSKHAFLILAHRQDETLRTLLDMLDDTRNDIFLHFDKKSGPPSSSFYSMKWSNIEIYNTITVNWGGYSQIEAELFLLKQATSKKNYEYYHLLSGQDLPIQTQDYIHAFFKKNSGKEFVNLNLDNFIYDERVRYYHFFQEGLGKAKITVPHVLNKLQRLIQKVVGIHRNEKIIFRSGSQWFSITNELAKFVIENESWIEKTFKNTLCGDEIFLQTIVINSDFKNNLFFPDQPIVSNNLRFIEWENNKQPSPRTFTSDDFEKLKNSNMLFARKFDYNYQSEVIQLINKEYS
;
A
#
# COMPACT_ATOMS: atom_id res chain seq x y z
N MET A 1 16.64 -1.40 20.69
CA MET A 1 16.03 -2.47 19.89
C MET A 1 15.66 -1.89 18.55
N SER A 2 15.93 -2.61 17.46
CA SER A 2 15.45 -2.24 16.13
C SER A 2 13.93 -2.37 16.10
N LYS A 3 13.21 -1.37 15.60
CA LYS A 3 11.74 -1.33 15.54
C LYS A 3 11.26 -1.36 14.10
N HIS A 4 10.02 -1.79 13.88
CA HIS A 4 9.33 -1.65 12.60
C HIS A 4 8.32 -0.49 12.65
N ALA A 5 8.11 0.19 11.52
CA ALA A 5 7.07 1.19 11.34
C ALA A 5 5.94 0.63 10.49
N PHE A 6 4.72 0.65 11.03
CA PHE A 6 3.51 0.27 10.28
C PHE A 6 2.78 1.53 9.82
N LEU A 7 2.76 1.75 8.51
CA LEU A 7 2.11 2.87 7.84
C LEU A 7 0.73 2.39 7.37
N ILE A 8 -0.33 2.86 8.01
CA ILE A 8 -1.69 2.35 7.78
C ILE A 8 -2.54 3.43 7.11
N LEU A 9 -3.10 3.11 5.95
CA LEU A 9 -4.10 3.93 5.26
C LEU A 9 -5.51 3.37 5.56
N ALA A 10 -6.35 4.14 6.26
CA ALA A 10 -7.70 3.73 6.60
C ALA A 10 -8.73 4.80 6.23
N HIS A 11 -9.98 4.38 6.04
CA HIS A 11 -11.12 5.28 5.78
C HIS A 11 -12.39 4.85 6.51
N ARG A 12 -12.33 3.74 7.26
CA ARG A 12 -13.42 3.14 8.01
C ARG A 12 -12.93 2.82 9.41
N GLN A 13 -13.76 3.16 10.39
CA GLN A 13 -13.55 2.79 11.77
C GLN A 13 -14.41 1.55 12.04
N ASP A 14 -13.81 0.38 11.86
CA ASP A 14 -14.51 -0.90 12.03
C ASP A 14 -13.63 -1.93 12.75
N GLU A 15 -14.22 -3.06 13.10
CA GLU A 15 -13.55 -4.12 13.86
C GLU A 15 -12.40 -4.79 13.07
N THR A 16 -12.32 -4.64 11.74
CA THR A 16 -11.16 -5.06 10.96
C THR A 16 -9.95 -4.19 11.31
N LEU A 17 -10.11 -2.87 11.30
CA LEU A 17 -9.05 -1.94 11.69
C LEU A 17 -8.69 -2.09 13.16
N ARG A 18 -9.68 -2.30 14.05
CA ARG A 18 -9.39 -2.56 15.47
C ARG A 18 -8.52 -3.80 15.63
N THR A 19 -8.93 -4.92 15.00
CA THR A 19 -8.17 -6.18 15.03
C THR A 19 -6.76 -5.99 14.49
N LEU A 20 -6.59 -5.25 13.37
CA LEU A 20 -5.27 -4.94 12.83
C LEU A 20 -4.40 -4.19 13.86
N LEU A 21 -4.92 -3.16 14.51
CA LEU A 21 -4.17 -2.38 15.49
C LEU A 21 -3.77 -3.25 16.70
N ASP A 22 -4.68 -4.09 17.19
CA ASP A 22 -4.42 -5.00 18.31
C ASP A 22 -3.33 -6.02 17.95
N MET A 23 -3.39 -6.62 16.76
CA MET A 23 -2.39 -7.58 16.26
C MET A 23 -0.99 -6.96 16.03
N LEU A 24 -0.93 -5.64 15.87
CA LEU A 24 0.32 -4.89 15.67
C LEU A 24 0.83 -4.23 16.96
N ASP A 25 0.09 -4.31 18.07
CA ASP A 25 0.48 -3.75 19.36
C ASP A 25 1.61 -4.58 19.99
N ASP A 26 2.86 -4.19 19.75
CA ASP A 26 4.06 -4.88 20.20
C ASP A 26 5.15 -3.86 20.53
N THR A 27 5.95 -4.13 21.56
CA THR A 27 7.04 -3.23 21.98
C THR A 27 8.05 -2.90 20.87
N ARG A 28 8.16 -3.74 19.84
CA ARG A 28 9.05 -3.60 18.68
C ARG A 28 8.42 -2.82 17.52
N ASN A 29 7.19 -2.35 17.67
CA ASN A 29 6.46 -1.66 16.61
C ASN A 29 6.20 -0.20 17.00
N ASP A 30 6.05 0.65 15.99
CA ASP A 30 5.32 1.91 16.09
C ASP A 30 4.38 2.03 14.89
N ILE A 31 3.22 2.66 15.10
CA ILE A 31 2.12 2.72 14.14
C ILE A 31 1.88 4.17 13.73
N PHE A 32 1.79 4.40 12.43
CA PHE A 32 1.42 5.68 11.83
C PHE A 32 0.15 5.46 11.01
N LEU A 33 -0.97 5.92 11.54
CA LEU A 33 -2.28 5.74 10.94
C LEU A 33 -2.73 7.04 10.28
N HIS A 34 -2.87 7.02 8.96
CA HIS A 34 -3.60 8.05 8.23
C HIS A 34 -5.03 7.60 8.01
N PHE A 35 -5.96 8.40 8.48
CA PHE A 35 -7.38 8.21 8.26
C PHE A 35 -7.85 9.24 7.24
N ASP A 36 -8.53 8.80 6.17
CA ASP A 36 -9.01 9.68 5.10
C ASP A 36 -9.77 10.87 5.68
N LYS A 37 -9.39 12.09 5.28
CA LYS A 37 -10.01 13.34 5.73
C LYS A 37 -11.53 13.33 5.53
N LYS A 38 -12.04 12.69 4.47
CA LYS A 38 -13.48 12.58 4.21
C LYS A 38 -14.24 11.80 5.27
N SER A 39 -13.56 10.89 5.97
CA SER A 39 -14.16 10.05 7.00
C SER A 39 -14.10 10.66 8.40
N GLY A 40 -13.37 11.78 8.57
CA GLY A 40 -13.05 12.37 9.88
C GLY A 40 -12.08 11.50 10.69
N PRO A 41 -11.45 12.02 11.76
CA PRO A 41 -10.55 11.23 12.59
C PRO A 41 -11.32 10.12 13.35
N PRO A 42 -10.69 8.97 13.64
CA PRO A 42 -11.31 7.95 14.48
C PRO A 42 -11.49 8.47 15.91
N SER A 43 -12.51 7.96 16.61
CA SER A 43 -12.75 8.25 18.03
C SER A 43 -11.52 7.85 18.85
N SER A 44 -11.17 8.65 19.86
CA SER A 44 -10.07 8.31 20.79
C SER A 44 -10.33 7.02 21.59
N SER A 45 -11.60 6.64 21.78
CA SER A 45 -11.99 5.38 22.41
C SER A 45 -11.93 4.16 21.48
N PHE A 46 -11.64 4.37 20.19
CA PHE A 46 -11.65 3.28 19.22
C PHE A 46 -10.47 2.32 19.38
N TYR A 47 -9.31 2.82 19.80
CA TYR A 47 -8.09 2.02 19.94
C TYR A 47 -7.48 2.24 21.33
N SER A 48 -6.76 1.25 21.81
CA SER A 48 -6.07 1.31 23.09
C SER A 48 -4.76 0.55 22.99
N MET A 49 -3.66 1.26 22.73
CA MET A 49 -2.34 0.64 22.60
C MET A 49 -1.72 0.46 23.98
N LYS A 50 -1.23 -0.75 24.26
CA LYS A 50 -0.52 -1.10 25.48
C LYS A 50 1.00 -1.02 25.30
N TRP A 51 1.52 -1.31 24.12
CA TRP A 51 2.96 -1.49 23.89
C TRP A 51 3.51 -0.60 22.77
N SER A 52 2.80 -0.47 21.66
CA SER A 52 3.17 0.35 20.50
C SER A 52 2.84 1.82 20.72
N ASN A 53 3.68 2.73 20.19
CA ASN A 53 3.24 4.11 19.99
C ASN A 53 2.37 4.18 18.74
N ILE A 54 1.30 4.97 18.79
CA ILE A 54 0.46 5.26 17.63
C ILE A 54 0.35 6.77 17.41
N GLU A 55 0.59 7.21 16.18
CA GLU A 55 0.30 8.57 15.72
C GLU A 55 -0.80 8.54 14.66
N ILE A 56 -1.84 9.36 14.84
CA ILE A 56 -3.00 9.40 13.96
C ILE A 56 -3.07 10.73 13.23
N TYR A 57 -3.32 10.67 11.92
CA TYR A 57 -3.41 11.83 11.05
C TYR A 57 -4.72 11.80 10.24
N ASN A 58 -5.29 12.97 9.97
CA ASN A 58 -6.53 13.14 9.19
C ASN A 58 -6.45 14.35 8.26
N THR A 59 -5.35 14.46 7.52
CA THR A 59 -4.97 15.71 6.81
C THR A 59 -5.25 15.67 5.30
N ILE A 60 -5.32 14.49 4.69
CA ILE A 60 -5.37 14.30 3.23
C ILE A 60 -6.69 13.63 2.84
N THR A 61 -7.35 14.19 1.82
CA THR A 61 -8.53 13.57 1.19
C THR A 61 -8.04 12.57 0.16
N VAL A 62 -8.26 11.27 0.39
CA VAL A 62 -7.71 10.21 -0.47
C VAL A 62 -8.74 9.76 -1.49
N ASN A 63 -8.45 9.87 -2.78
CA ASN A 63 -9.31 9.40 -3.85
C ASN A 63 -8.69 8.21 -4.56
N TRP A 64 -9.53 7.23 -4.91
CA TRP A 64 -9.06 6.02 -5.57
C TRP A 64 -8.59 6.29 -7.01
N GLY A 65 -7.44 5.73 -7.37
CA GLY A 65 -6.70 6.05 -8.60
C GLY A 65 -5.99 7.41 -8.55
N GLY A 66 -6.02 8.03 -7.37
CA GLY A 66 -5.58 9.38 -7.02
C GLY A 66 -4.07 9.58 -7.02
N TYR A 67 -3.58 10.80 -7.24
CA TYR A 67 -2.28 11.21 -6.69
C TYR A 67 -2.34 11.33 -5.16
N SER A 68 -3.50 11.67 -4.61
CA SER A 68 -3.74 11.72 -3.17
C SER A 68 -3.44 10.40 -2.44
N GLN A 69 -3.45 9.25 -3.12
CA GLN A 69 -2.95 7.99 -2.56
C GLN A 69 -1.43 8.04 -2.33
N ILE A 70 -0.67 8.44 -3.35
CA ILE A 70 0.79 8.63 -3.25
C ILE A 70 1.10 9.70 -2.20
N GLU A 71 0.36 10.80 -2.18
CA GLU A 71 0.52 11.87 -1.19
C GLU A 71 0.36 11.34 0.24
N ALA A 72 -0.64 10.49 0.51
CA ALA A 72 -0.85 9.88 1.82
C ALA A 72 0.28 8.90 2.21
N GLU A 73 0.78 8.12 1.25
CA GLU A 73 1.93 7.23 1.46
C GLU A 73 3.21 8.00 1.78
N LEU A 74 3.53 9.02 0.98
CA LEU A 74 4.69 9.89 1.20
C LEU A 74 4.57 10.63 2.52
N PHE A 75 3.37 11.11 2.88
CA PHE A 75 3.12 11.74 4.15
C PHE A 75 3.44 10.80 5.31
N LEU A 76 2.93 9.56 5.30
CA LEU A 76 3.19 8.58 6.36
C LEU A 76 4.67 8.19 6.44
N LEU A 77 5.32 7.96 5.29
CA LEU A 77 6.76 7.71 5.22
C LEU A 77 7.53 8.86 5.86
N LYS A 78 7.23 10.10 5.48
CA LYS A 78 7.89 11.32 6.00
C LYS A 78 7.71 11.46 7.49
N GLN A 79 6.49 11.26 8.01
CA GLN A 79 6.24 11.25 9.44
C GLN A 79 7.10 10.20 10.14
N ALA A 80 7.08 8.96 9.69
CA ALA A 80 7.84 7.88 10.30
C ALA A 80 9.37 8.14 10.25
N THR A 81 9.92 8.48 9.08
CA THR A 81 11.36 8.73 8.89
C THR A 81 11.87 9.94 9.68
N SER A 82 10.99 10.91 9.99
CA SER A 82 11.38 12.09 10.78
C SER A 82 11.55 11.81 12.28
N LYS A 83 10.94 10.72 12.78
CA LYS A 83 10.93 10.40 14.22
C LYS A 83 12.13 9.58 14.63
N LYS A 84 12.41 8.54 13.87
CA LYS A 84 13.51 7.59 14.10
C LYS A 84 13.77 6.76 12.85
N ASN A 85 14.89 6.06 12.86
CA ASN A 85 15.17 5.02 11.87
C ASN A 85 14.50 3.72 12.34
N TYR A 86 13.76 3.07 11.44
CA TYR A 86 13.17 1.76 11.64
C TYR A 86 13.91 0.72 10.79
N GLU A 87 13.84 -0.56 11.14
CA GLU A 87 14.40 -1.61 10.27
C GLU A 87 13.63 -1.68 8.95
N TYR A 88 12.30 -1.66 9.08
CA TYR A 88 11.37 -1.79 7.99
C TYR A 88 10.17 -0.86 8.17
N TYR A 89 9.67 -0.39 7.04
CA TYR A 89 8.46 0.41 6.89
C TYR A 89 7.46 -0.43 6.10
N HIS A 90 6.35 -0.82 6.74
CA HIS A 90 5.31 -1.66 6.14
C HIS A 90 4.09 -0.80 5.80
N LEU A 91 3.78 -0.66 4.51
CA LEU A 91 2.51 -0.06 4.11
C LEU A 91 1.39 -1.11 4.15
N LEU A 92 0.31 -0.78 4.84
CA LEU A 92 -0.92 -1.56 4.97
C LEU A 92 -2.15 -0.66 4.80
N SER A 93 -3.30 -1.25 4.53
CA SER A 93 -4.59 -0.60 4.73
C SER A 93 -5.28 -1.04 6.01
N GLY A 94 -6.31 -0.31 6.42
CA GLY A 94 -7.22 -0.74 7.49
C GLY A 94 -8.05 -2.01 7.19
N GLN A 95 -7.86 -2.64 6.03
CA GLN A 95 -8.50 -3.90 5.63
C GLN A 95 -7.49 -5.04 5.44
N ASP A 96 -6.25 -4.84 5.87
CA ASP A 96 -5.22 -5.88 5.89
C ASP A 96 -5.13 -6.46 7.29
N LEU A 97 -4.71 -7.72 7.41
CA LEU A 97 -4.33 -8.33 8.69
C LEU A 97 -2.99 -9.06 8.54
N PRO A 98 -2.15 -9.08 9.59
CA PRO A 98 -1.08 -10.07 9.69
C PRO A 98 -1.69 -11.47 9.66
N ILE A 99 -1.01 -12.39 8.98
CA ILE A 99 -1.33 -13.82 9.00
C ILE A 99 -0.16 -14.64 9.55
N GLN A 100 0.64 -14.00 10.40
CA GLN A 100 1.79 -14.53 11.12
C GLN A 100 1.91 -13.75 12.43
N THR A 101 2.54 -14.35 13.45
CA THR A 101 2.79 -13.67 14.74
C THR A 101 3.85 -12.57 14.61
N GLN A 102 3.86 -11.62 15.55
CA GLN A 102 4.89 -10.57 15.59
C GLN A 102 6.30 -11.16 15.71
N ASP A 103 6.48 -12.22 16.51
CA ASP A 103 7.78 -12.91 16.62
C ASP A 103 8.25 -13.47 15.27
N TYR A 104 7.35 -14.09 14.52
CA TYR A 104 7.68 -14.60 13.19
C TYR A 104 8.01 -13.47 12.22
N ILE A 105 7.20 -12.41 12.18
CA ILE A 105 7.40 -11.26 11.30
C ILE A 105 8.77 -10.62 11.56
N HIS A 106 9.09 -10.31 12.82
CA HIS A 106 10.38 -9.74 13.20
C HIS A 106 11.56 -10.68 12.88
N ALA A 107 11.42 -11.98 13.17
CA ALA A 107 12.46 -12.95 12.83
C ALA A 107 12.66 -13.07 11.30
N PHE A 108 11.60 -13.02 10.53
CA PHE A 108 11.63 -13.08 9.07
C PHE A 108 12.39 -11.88 8.47
N PHE A 109 12.04 -10.66 8.87
CA PHE A 109 12.70 -9.46 8.37
C PHE A 109 14.15 -9.36 8.83
N LYS A 110 14.46 -9.77 10.06
CA LYS A 110 15.83 -9.88 10.54
C LYS A 110 16.67 -10.87 9.72
N LYS A 111 16.10 -12.03 9.37
CA LYS A 111 16.77 -13.03 8.51
C LYS A 111 17.04 -12.51 7.10
N ASN A 112 16.16 -11.65 6.60
CA ASN A 112 16.23 -11.08 5.25
C ASN A 112 16.64 -9.60 5.25
N SER A 113 17.41 -9.18 6.26
CA SER A 113 17.77 -7.78 6.46
C SER A 113 18.44 -7.16 5.22
N GLY A 114 18.06 -5.92 4.90
CA GLY A 114 18.55 -5.20 3.73
C GLY A 114 17.83 -5.54 2.43
N LYS A 115 16.85 -6.46 2.43
CA LYS A 115 16.02 -6.75 1.24
C LYS A 115 14.81 -5.83 1.15
N GLU A 116 14.43 -5.50 -0.08
CA GLU A 116 13.25 -4.68 -0.41
C GLU A 116 12.09 -5.56 -0.88
N PHE A 117 10.98 -5.52 -0.15
CA PHE A 117 9.79 -6.33 -0.43
C PHE A 117 8.78 -5.49 -1.20
N VAL A 118 9.07 -5.28 -2.47
CA VAL A 118 8.25 -4.52 -3.42
C VAL A 118 7.77 -5.46 -4.51
N ASN A 119 6.46 -5.51 -4.73
CA ASN A 119 5.91 -6.28 -5.84
C ASN A 119 6.23 -5.55 -7.14
N LEU A 120 6.86 -6.26 -8.08
CA LEU A 120 7.27 -5.75 -9.37
C LEU A 120 6.80 -6.71 -10.45
N ASN A 121 6.01 -6.20 -11.38
CA ASN A 121 5.76 -6.89 -12.62
C ASN A 121 6.96 -6.67 -13.56
N LEU A 122 7.68 -7.74 -13.87
CA LEU A 122 8.86 -7.73 -14.73
C LEU A 122 8.51 -7.84 -16.23
N ASP A 123 7.25 -8.19 -16.55
CA ASP A 123 6.77 -8.22 -17.92
C ASP A 123 6.72 -6.82 -18.54
N ASN A 124 6.33 -6.76 -19.81
CA ASN A 124 6.15 -5.50 -20.53
C ASN A 124 5.22 -4.55 -19.75
N PHE A 125 5.65 -3.30 -19.59
CA PHE A 125 4.86 -2.29 -18.91
C PHE A 125 3.63 -1.93 -19.76
N ILE A 126 2.47 -2.46 -19.37
CA ILE A 126 1.19 -2.30 -20.10
C ILE A 126 0.38 -1.07 -19.68
N TYR A 127 0.85 -0.29 -18.70
CA TYR A 127 0.13 0.87 -18.16
C TYR A 127 0.63 2.21 -18.71
N ASP A 128 1.18 2.18 -19.93
CA ASP A 128 1.80 3.34 -20.61
C ASP A 128 0.91 4.58 -20.60
N GLU A 129 -0.38 4.42 -20.92
CA GLU A 129 -1.33 5.52 -20.94
C GLU A 129 -1.49 6.22 -19.59
N ARG A 130 -1.35 5.50 -18.47
CA ARG A 130 -1.55 6.03 -17.10
C ARG A 130 -0.50 7.08 -16.72
N VAL A 131 0.70 7.00 -17.29
CA VAL A 131 1.85 7.83 -16.90
C VAL A 131 2.32 8.79 -17.98
N ARG A 132 2.02 8.50 -19.25
CA ARG A 132 2.47 9.31 -20.38
C ARG A 132 1.52 10.41 -20.79
N TYR A 133 0.24 10.26 -20.49
CA TYR A 133 -0.73 11.33 -20.62
C TYR A 133 -0.92 12.03 -19.28
N TYR A 134 -1.20 13.33 -19.34
CA TYR A 134 -1.78 14.04 -18.21
C TYR A 134 -3.17 13.48 -17.94
N HIS A 135 -3.49 13.33 -16.66
CA HIS A 135 -4.82 13.00 -16.14
C HIS A 135 -5.20 14.04 -15.10
N PHE A 136 -5.62 15.25 -15.52
CA PHE A 136 -5.85 16.36 -14.57
C PHE A 136 -7.06 16.16 -13.66
N PHE A 137 -7.99 15.29 -14.07
CA PHE A 137 -9.24 15.00 -13.36
C PHE A 137 -9.20 13.69 -12.57
N GLN A 138 -8.01 13.11 -12.37
CA GLN A 138 -7.83 11.79 -11.76
C GLN A 138 -8.44 11.67 -10.35
N GLU A 139 -8.37 12.73 -9.55
CA GLU A 139 -8.93 12.77 -8.18
C GLU A 139 -10.47 12.60 -8.16
N GLY A 140 -11.14 12.92 -9.26
CA GLY A 140 -12.60 12.86 -9.38
C GLY A 140 -13.14 11.58 -10.04
N LEU A 141 -12.27 10.63 -10.41
CA LEU A 141 -12.69 9.39 -11.07
C LEU A 141 -13.29 8.40 -10.05
N GLY A 142 -12.53 8.03 -9.02
CA GLY A 142 -12.98 7.06 -8.02
C GLY A 142 -13.36 5.70 -8.63
N LYS A 143 -14.14 4.90 -7.88
CA LYS A 143 -14.58 3.54 -8.29
C LYS A 143 -15.93 3.50 -9.04
N ALA A 144 -16.61 4.64 -9.19
CA ALA A 144 -18.02 4.70 -9.58
C ALA A 144 -18.28 4.73 -11.10
N LYS A 145 -19.57 4.68 -11.51
CA LYS A 145 -20.02 4.82 -12.91
C LYS A 145 -19.54 6.14 -13.54
N ILE A 146 -19.54 6.20 -14.88
CA ILE A 146 -19.08 7.35 -15.70
C ILE A 146 -19.64 8.68 -15.14
N THR A 147 -18.76 9.49 -14.56
CA THR A 147 -19.04 10.86 -14.10
C THR A 147 -18.48 11.90 -15.08
N VAL A 148 -18.79 13.19 -14.88
CA VAL A 148 -18.21 14.29 -15.67
C VAL A 148 -16.66 14.24 -15.73
N PRO A 149 -15.94 14.02 -14.60
CA PRO A 149 -14.49 13.77 -14.62
C PRO A 149 -14.04 12.66 -15.59
N HIS A 150 -14.81 11.57 -15.73
CA HIS A 150 -14.47 10.49 -16.66
C HIS A 150 -14.55 10.95 -18.12
N VAL A 151 -15.58 11.72 -18.46
CA VAL A 151 -15.76 12.28 -19.81
C VAL A 151 -14.64 13.26 -20.13
N LEU A 152 -14.35 14.18 -19.20
CA LEU A 152 -13.27 15.15 -19.34
C LEU A 152 -11.90 14.47 -19.47
N ASN A 153 -11.60 13.47 -18.63
CA ASN A 153 -10.35 12.72 -18.70
C ASN A 153 -10.21 11.93 -20.02
N LYS A 154 -11.31 11.38 -20.55
CA LYS A 154 -11.33 10.70 -21.85
C LYS A 154 -11.08 11.69 -23.00
N LEU A 155 -11.77 12.83 -23.02
CA LEU A 155 -11.58 13.86 -24.04
C LEU A 155 -10.17 14.44 -23.99
N GLN A 156 -9.67 14.76 -22.80
CA GLN A 156 -8.31 15.23 -22.57
C GLN A 156 -7.27 14.23 -23.10
N ARG A 157 -7.45 12.92 -22.84
CA ARG A 157 -6.56 11.89 -23.37
C ARG A 157 -6.61 11.81 -24.90
N LEU A 158 -7.79 11.93 -25.50
CA LEU A 158 -7.94 11.94 -26.96
C LEU A 158 -7.20 13.13 -27.59
N ILE A 159 -7.35 14.33 -27.03
CA ILE A 159 -6.64 15.53 -27.50
C ILE A 159 -5.13 15.33 -27.40
N GLN A 160 -4.63 14.81 -26.28
CA GLN A 160 -3.20 14.54 -26.11
C GLN A 160 -2.65 13.55 -27.14
N LYS A 161 -3.42 12.50 -27.47
CA LYS A 161 -3.07 11.55 -28.54
C LYS A 161 -2.96 12.23 -29.90
N VAL A 162 -3.92 13.09 -30.24
CA VAL A 162 -3.93 13.82 -31.52
C VAL A 162 -2.77 14.80 -31.62
N VAL A 163 -2.44 15.49 -30.51
CA VAL A 163 -1.33 16.46 -30.45
C VAL A 163 0.05 15.77 -30.35
N GLY A 164 0.08 14.46 -30.06
CA GLY A 164 1.33 13.71 -29.90
C GLY A 164 2.06 14.00 -28.58
N ILE A 165 1.33 14.35 -27.52
CA ILE A 165 1.92 14.54 -26.18
C ILE A 165 2.31 13.17 -25.61
N HIS A 166 3.58 13.04 -25.24
CA HIS A 166 4.12 11.84 -24.60
C HIS A 166 5.08 12.24 -23.49
N ARG A 167 4.63 12.20 -22.24
CA ARG A 167 5.45 12.61 -21.09
C ARG A 167 6.44 11.52 -20.71
N ASN A 168 7.52 11.93 -20.04
CA ASN A 168 8.37 11.05 -19.24
C ASN A 168 9.03 9.90 -20.03
N GLU A 169 9.31 10.10 -21.33
CA GLU A 169 9.74 9.00 -22.20
C GLU A 169 11.05 8.33 -21.80
N LYS A 170 11.91 9.06 -21.10
CA LYS A 170 13.23 8.59 -20.65
C LYS A 170 13.16 7.82 -19.32
N ILE A 171 12.00 7.78 -18.67
CA ILE A 171 11.81 7.10 -17.39
C ILE A 171 11.43 5.64 -17.64
N ILE A 172 12.13 4.72 -16.99
CA ILE A 172 11.78 3.30 -17.05
C ILE A 172 10.67 3.05 -16.02
N PHE A 173 9.42 2.99 -16.48
CA PHE A 173 8.29 2.68 -15.62
C PHE A 173 8.17 1.18 -15.34
N ARG A 174 7.80 0.88 -14.09
CA ARG A 174 7.40 -0.46 -13.64
C ARG A 174 6.17 -0.33 -12.77
N SER A 175 5.37 -1.39 -12.72
CA SER A 175 4.17 -1.45 -11.91
C SER A 175 4.18 -2.66 -10.99
N GLY A 176 3.29 -2.63 -10.01
CA GLY A 176 3.04 -3.74 -9.11
C GLY A 176 1.99 -3.36 -8.10
N SER A 177 2.05 -4.01 -6.94
CA SER A 177 1.16 -3.68 -5.83
C SER A 177 1.56 -2.37 -5.14
N GLN A 178 0.56 -1.60 -4.69
CA GLN A 178 0.75 -0.47 -3.77
C GLN A 178 1.46 -0.88 -2.46
N TRP A 179 1.25 -2.11 -1.99
CA TRP A 179 1.72 -2.54 -0.66
C TRP A 179 3.19 -2.98 -0.68
N PHE A 180 3.97 -2.53 0.30
CA PHE A 180 5.41 -2.79 0.36
C PHE A 180 5.97 -2.91 1.77
N SER A 181 7.10 -3.59 1.91
CA SER A 181 7.93 -3.50 3.11
C SER A 181 9.34 -3.13 2.70
N ILE A 182 9.77 -1.93 3.07
CA ILE A 182 11.02 -1.35 2.59
C ILE A 182 11.93 -0.97 3.74
N THR A 183 13.24 -0.98 3.49
CA THR A 183 14.25 -0.58 4.46
C THR A 183 14.18 0.92 4.77
N ASN A 184 14.85 1.35 5.84
CA ASN A 184 15.03 2.76 6.16
C ASN A 184 15.73 3.53 5.04
N GLU A 185 16.71 2.92 4.38
CA GLU A 185 17.49 3.53 3.32
C GLU A 185 16.60 3.84 2.11
N LEU A 186 15.76 2.88 1.71
CA LEU A 186 14.81 3.11 0.61
C LEU A 186 13.70 4.10 1.02
N ALA A 187 13.19 4.02 2.26
CA ALA A 187 12.20 4.98 2.75
C ALA A 187 12.71 6.43 2.68
N LYS A 188 13.94 6.67 3.14
CA LYS A 188 14.58 7.99 3.05
C LYS A 188 14.84 8.42 1.61
N PHE A 189 15.33 7.52 0.77
CA PHE A 189 15.55 7.80 -0.65
C PHE A 189 14.24 8.21 -1.36
N VAL A 190 13.12 7.56 -1.05
CA VAL A 190 11.80 7.95 -1.57
C VAL A 190 11.44 9.38 -1.14
N ILE A 191 11.64 9.74 0.12
CA ILE A 191 11.35 11.09 0.63
C ILE A 191 12.28 12.16 0.04
N GLU A 192 13.56 11.85 -0.14
CA GLU A 192 14.51 12.74 -0.82
C GLU A 192 14.09 13.04 -2.28
N ASN A 193 13.38 12.09 -2.91
CA ASN A 193 12.85 12.22 -4.27
C ASN A 193 11.39 12.72 -4.32
N GLU A 194 10.80 13.17 -3.21
CA GLU A 194 9.39 13.62 -3.12
C GLU A 194 9.01 14.62 -4.23
N SER A 195 9.85 15.64 -4.49
CA SER A 195 9.57 16.62 -5.54
C SER A 195 9.59 16.03 -6.96
N TRP A 196 10.46 15.05 -7.22
CA TRP A 196 10.48 14.34 -8.49
C TRP A 196 9.25 13.44 -8.65
N ILE A 197 8.85 12.76 -7.56
CA ILE A 197 7.65 11.92 -7.53
C ILE A 197 6.42 12.79 -7.82
N GLU A 198 6.28 13.94 -7.17
CA GLU A 198 5.17 14.85 -7.42
C GLU A 198 5.13 15.29 -8.89
N LYS A 199 6.26 15.80 -9.42
CA LYS A 199 6.33 16.25 -10.82
C LYS A 199 5.96 15.15 -11.82
N THR A 200 6.37 13.92 -11.53
CA THR A 200 6.16 12.77 -12.41
C THR A 200 4.74 12.24 -12.33
N PHE A 201 4.21 12.05 -11.11
CA PHE A 201 2.99 11.28 -10.84
C PHE A 201 1.74 12.10 -10.50
N LYS A 202 1.84 13.41 -10.20
CA LYS A 202 0.69 14.26 -9.80
C LYS A 202 -0.50 14.22 -10.75
N ASN A 203 -0.23 14.09 -12.04
CA ASN A 203 -1.23 14.04 -13.09
C ASN A 203 -1.21 12.69 -13.80
N THR A 204 -1.06 11.60 -13.05
CA THR A 204 -1.11 10.22 -13.54
C THR A 204 -2.30 9.49 -12.93
N LEU A 205 -2.66 8.34 -13.49
CA LEU A 205 -3.77 7.53 -13.00
C LEU A 205 -3.24 6.28 -12.28
N CYS A 206 -3.78 5.95 -11.10
CA CYS A 206 -3.35 4.78 -10.32
C CYS A 206 -1.82 4.71 -10.18
N GLY A 207 -1.20 5.86 -9.88
CA GLY A 207 0.25 5.98 -9.78
C GLY A 207 0.82 5.33 -8.52
N ASP A 208 -0.03 5.06 -7.52
CA ASP A 208 0.26 4.29 -6.31
C ASP A 208 0.75 2.86 -6.62
N GLU A 209 0.33 2.29 -7.75
CA GLU A 209 0.79 0.99 -8.26
C GLU A 209 2.08 1.08 -9.11
N ILE A 210 2.70 2.26 -9.23
CA ILE A 210 3.76 2.54 -10.21
C ILE A 210 4.96 3.28 -9.61
N PHE A 211 4.73 4.27 -8.73
CA PHE A 211 5.77 5.22 -8.36
C PHE A 211 6.94 4.55 -7.62
N LEU A 212 6.65 3.70 -6.62
CA LEU A 212 7.68 3.04 -5.84
C LEU A 212 8.47 2.06 -6.70
N GLN A 213 7.78 1.28 -7.52
CA GLN A 213 8.39 0.37 -8.48
C GLN A 213 9.33 1.10 -9.44
N THR A 214 8.91 2.28 -9.91
CA THR A 214 9.71 3.14 -10.77
C THR A 214 10.92 3.72 -10.03
N ILE A 215 10.77 4.17 -8.79
CA ILE A 215 11.90 4.62 -7.96
C ILE A 215 12.93 3.49 -7.76
N VAL A 216 12.46 2.28 -7.45
CA VAL A 216 13.34 1.13 -7.18
C VAL A 216 14.09 0.69 -8.44
N ILE A 217 13.42 0.52 -9.58
CA ILE A 217 14.09 0.01 -10.79
C ILE A 217 15.11 0.99 -11.38
N ASN A 218 14.93 2.29 -11.12
CA ASN A 218 15.83 3.35 -11.57
C ASN A 218 16.90 3.73 -10.52
N SER A 219 17.08 2.92 -9.47
CA SER A 219 18.10 3.11 -8.44
C SER A 219 18.84 1.81 -8.11
N ASP A 220 19.85 1.87 -7.24
CA ASP A 220 20.62 0.69 -6.83
C ASP A 220 19.81 -0.27 -5.93
N PHE A 221 18.69 0.20 -5.37
CA PHE A 221 17.78 -0.62 -4.56
C PHE A 221 17.19 -1.81 -5.33
N LYS A 222 17.17 -1.77 -6.67
CA LYS A 222 16.79 -2.93 -7.51
C LYS A 222 17.62 -4.17 -7.20
N ASN A 223 18.87 -4.02 -6.79
CA ASN A 223 19.77 -5.14 -6.47
C ASN A 223 19.41 -5.81 -5.13
N ASN A 224 18.62 -5.11 -4.30
CA ASN A 224 18.19 -5.58 -2.98
C ASN A 224 16.77 -6.14 -2.99
N LEU A 225 16.09 -6.17 -4.15
CA LEU A 225 14.75 -6.74 -4.25
C LEU A 225 14.71 -8.18 -3.73
N PHE A 226 13.72 -8.45 -2.89
CA PHE A 226 13.40 -9.79 -2.46
C PHE A 226 12.72 -10.54 -3.61
N PHE A 227 13.23 -11.72 -3.92
CA PHE A 227 12.58 -12.67 -4.82
C PHE A 227 12.41 -13.97 -4.05
N PRO A 228 11.17 -14.44 -3.81
CA PRO A 228 10.97 -15.74 -3.20
C PRO A 228 11.44 -16.84 -4.15
N ASP A 229 11.92 -17.95 -3.61
CA ASP A 229 12.33 -19.13 -4.39
C ASP A 229 11.17 -19.78 -5.19
N GLN A 230 9.94 -19.36 -4.90
CA GLN A 230 8.70 -19.89 -5.47
C GLN A 230 8.07 -18.87 -6.42
N PRO A 231 7.83 -19.21 -7.71
CA PRO A 231 7.41 -18.27 -8.75
C PRO A 231 6.01 -17.66 -8.58
N ILE A 232 5.21 -18.19 -7.66
CA ILE A 232 3.78 -17.80 -7.47
C ILE A 232 3.62 -16.81 -6.31
N VAL A 233 4.66 -16.61 -5.49
CA VAL A 233 4.57 -15.78 -4.29
C VAL A 233 4.83 -14.33 -4.66
N SER A 234 3.88 -13.43 -4.36
CA SER A 234 4.12 -11.99 -4.48
C SER A 234 5.33 -11.58 -3.64
N ASN A 235 6.33 -10.95 -4.27
CA ASN A 235 7.59 -10.55 -3.64
C ASN A 235 7.43 -9.55 -2.49
N ASN A 236 6.26 -8.93 -2.36
CA ASN A 236 5.93 -8.09 -1.21
C ASN A 236 5.34 -8.87 -0.02
N LEU A 237 5.15 -10.19 -0.10
CA LEU A 237 4.62 -11.05 0.96
C LEU A 237 3.19 -10.70 1.41
N ARG A 238 2.38 -10.18 0.48
CA ARG A 238 0.94 -9.96 0.67
C ARG A 238 0.14 -11.02 -0.08
N PHE A 239 -0.72 -11.74 0.63
CA PHE A 239 -1.73 -12.58 0.02
C PHE A 239 -2.89 -11.69 -0.46
N ILE A 240 -3.01 -11.52 -1.77
CA ILE A 240 -4.11 -10.76 -2.38
C ILE A 240 -4.75 -11.61 -3.47
N GLU A 241 -6.06 -11.83 -3.37
CA GLU A 241 -6.80 -12.57 -4.38
C GLU A 241 -7.70 -11.68 -5.22
N TRP A 242 -7.69 -11.92 -6.52
CA TRP A 242 -8.50 -11.19 -7.49
C TRP A 242 -9.47 -12.16 -8.16
N GLU A 243 -10.77 -11.85 -8.14
CA GLU A 243 -11.77 -12.63 -8.88
C GLU A 243 -11.80 -12.20 -10.35
N ASN A 244 -11.10 -12.97 -11.20
CA ASN A 244 -11.26 -13.03 -12.66
C ASN A 244 -11.66 -11.72 -13.35
N ASN A 245 -10.98 -10.62 -13.05
CA ASN A 245 -11.16 -9.28 -13.64
C ASN A 245 -12.59 -8.69 -13.59
N LYS A 246 -13.50 -9.22 -12.74
CA LYS A 246 -14.88 -8.70 -12.65
C LYS A 246 -15.00 -7.46 -11.77
N GLN A 247 -14.06 -7.25 -10.84
CA GLN A 247 -14.12 -6.16 -9.87
C GLN A 247 -12.82 -5.35 -9.85
N PRO A 248 -12.89 -4.02 -9.64
CA PRO A 248 -11.72 -3.15 -9.53
C PRO A 248 -11.03 -3.25 -8.14
N SER A 249 -11.35 -4.27 -7.35
CA SER A 249 -10.77 -4.47 -6.02
C SER A 249 -10.61 -5.96 -5.71
N PRO A 250 -9.65 -6.33 -4.84
CA PRO A 250 -9.46 -7.71 -4.40
C PRO A 250 -10.73 -8.32 -3.78
N ARG A 251 -10.83 -9.64 -3.82
CA ARG A 251 -11.87 -10.43 -3.16
C ARG A 251 -11.77 -10.27 -1.64
N THR A 252 -12.92 -10.24 -0.97
CA THR A 252 -12.97 -10.34 0.50
C THR A 252 -12.90 -11.81 0.92
N PHE A 253 -12.01 -12.15 1.85
CA PHE A 253 -11.91 -13.51 2.37
C PHE A 253 -13.11 -13.91 3.23
N THR A 254 -13.46 -15.20 3.23
CA THR A 254 -14.48 -15.83 4.08
C THR A 254 -13.83 -16.83 5.02
N SER A 255 -14.60 -17.42 5.95
CA SER A 255 -14.08 -18.46 6.86
C SER A 255 -13.57 -19.71 6.11
N ASP A 256 -14.14 -20.02 4.94
CA ASP A 256 -13.67 -21.11 4.08
C ASP A 256 -12.21 -20.92 3.60
N ASP A 257 -11.71 -19.68 3.59
CA ASP A 257 -10.36 -19.36 3.19
C ASP A 257 -9.33 -19.53 4.32
N PHE A 258 -9.76 -19.83 5.55
CA PHE A 258 -8.88 -19.84 6.73
C PHE A 258 -7.70 -20.81 6.57
N GLU A 259 -7.96 -22.06 6.17
CA GLU A 259 -6.89 -23.05 5.96
C GLU A 259 -5.92 -22.62 4.86
N LYS A 260 -6.41 -21.94 3.83
CA LYS A 260 -5.58 -21.41 2.75
C LYS A 260 -4.71 -20.26 3.23
N LEU A 261 -5.24 -19.36 4.05
CA LEU A 261 -4.49 -18.27 4.67
C LEU A 261 -3.43 -18.81 5.62
N LYS A 262 -3.78 -19.81 6.44
CA LYS A 262 -2.88 -20.46 7.40
C LYS A 262 -1.71 -21.18 6.74
N ASN A 263 -1.96 -21.86 5.63
CA ASN A 263 -0.92 -22.57 4.88
C ASN A 263 -0.11 -21.66 3.92
N SER A 264 -0.36 -20.35 3.93
CA SER A 264 0.34 -19.40 3.08
C SER A 264 1.70 -19.01 3.65
N ASN A 265 2.69 -18.83 2.78
CA ASN A 265 4.00 -18.28 3.14
C ASN A 265 4.03 -16.74 3.19
N MET A 266 2.87 -16.09 3.11
CA MET A 266 2.74 -14.62 3.17
C MET A 266 2.74 -14.15 4.63
N LEU A 267 3.09 -12.87 4.84
CA LEU A 267 3.09 -12.26 6.17
C LEU A 267 1.79 -11.50 6.45
N PHE A 268 1.18 -10.94 5.40
CA PHE A 268 -0.04 -10.16 5.46
C PHE A 268 -1.03 -10.67 4.42
N ALA A 269 -2.32 -10.45 4.65
CA ALA A 269 -3.37 -10.79 3.69
C ALA A 269 -4.35 -9.63 3.48
N ARG A 270 -4.95 -9.59 2.29
CA ARG A 270 -5.94 -8.60 1.86
C ARG A 270 -7.00 -9.20 0.91
N LYS A 271 -8.29 -8.89 1.03
CA LYS A 271 -8.90 -7.93 1.98
C LYS A 271 -9.82 -8.61 2.98
N PHE A 272 -9.89 -8.03 4.16
CA PHE A 272 -10.85 -8.38 5.20
C PHE A 272 -11.93 -7.30 5.32
N ASP A 273 -13.15 -7.71 5.66
CA ASP A 273 -14.25 -6.78 5.94
C ASP A 273 -15.16 -7.41 6.99
N TYR A 274 -15.07 -6.93 8.23
CA TYR A 274 -15.84 -7.45 9.35
C TYR A 274 -17.36 -7.41 9.13
N ASN A 275 -17.87 -6.41 8.41
CA ASN A 275 -19.30 -6.29 8.14
C ASN A 275 -19.78 -7.32 7.11
N TYR A 276 -18.87 -7.94 6.36
CA TYR A 276 -19.16 -8.98 5.39
C TYR A 276 -18.89 -10.37 5.95
N GLN A 277 -17.72 -10.59 6.57
CA GLN A 277 -17.26 -11.88 7.07
C GLN A 277 -16.42 -11.67 8.35
N SER A 278 -17.08 -11.64 9.51
CA SER A 278 -16.41 -11.49 10.79
C SER A 278 -15.68 -12.76 11.26
N GLU A 279 -16.17 -13.94 10.88
CA GLU A 279 -15.65 -15.23 11.36
C GLU A 279 -14.17 -15.43 10.98
N VAL A 280 -13.80 -15.16 9.72
CA VAL A 280 -12.40 -15.29 9.29
C VAL A 280 -11.46 -14.35 10.05
N ILE A 281 -11.91 -13.15 10.39
CA ILE A 281 -11.13 -12.18 11.18
C ILE A 281 -10.92 -12.71 12.59
N GLN A 282 -11.95 -13.28 13.21
CA GLN A 282 -11.86 -13.88 14.54
C GLN A 282 -10.92 -15.10 14.54
N LEU A 283 -10.98 -15.94 13.51
CA LEU A 283 -10.08 -17.09 13.36
C LEU A 283 -8.62 -16.65 13.21
N ILE A 284 -8.34 -15.65 12.37
CA ILE A 284 -6.99 -15.07 12.20
C ILE A 284 -6.49 -14.45 13.50
N ASN A 285 -7.32 -13.64 14.17
CA ASN A 285 -6.96 -13.01 15.44
C ASN A 285 -6.63 -14.07 16.51
N LYS A 286 -7.43 -15.14 16.60
CA LYS A 286 -7.20 -16.22 17.56
C LYS A 286 -5.91 -17.01 17.28
N GLU A 287 -5.54 -17.17 16.01
CA GLU A 287 -4.35 -17.94 15.62
C GLU A 287 -3.05 -17.17 15.81
N TYR A 288 -3.05 -15.84 15.60
CA TYR A 288 -1.81 -15.05 15.45
C TYR A 288 -1.58 -13.94 16.49
N SER A 289 -2.54 -13.66 17.38
CA SER A 289 -2.39 -12.67 18.46
C SER A 289 -1.80 -13.22 19.76
#